data_AF-A0A378Y819-F1
#
_entry.id   AF-A0A378Y819-F1
#
_cell.length_a   1.000
_cell.length_b   1.000
_cell.length_c   1.000
_cell.angle_alpha   90.00
_cell.angle_beta   90.00
_cell.angle_gamma   90.00
#
_symmetry.space_group_name_H-M   'P 1'
#
loop_
_entity.id
_entity.type
_entity.pdbx_description
1 polymer ?
#
loop_
_entity_poly.entity_id
_entity_poly.type
_entity_poly.pdbx_seq_one_letter_code
_entity_poly.pdbx_strand_id
1 'polypeptide(L)'
;MQRWIEEARLGDQIAWEQIVQHFSGMAFSVAYTRLGDWGLVEDTVQEAFAEAFANLHKLQEAEAFPGWFKVIVERQCHRLLRRKKPTMMPLDETIVMDVEKYDVELIAERREWHQKLHQSVEGLSDKLKLAVQLYYFQGYSIGEISSYLCVSPSVLKKRLFDARNKLRASLLVSDFVSMFNDIYEGGESVLHIVNGDHVGDKLRKGNIRGDILVWREVYPVGPVFLEMGEPSSGAARVEYLERTLGIPAEDYVSNCKAQEQTLHNFHKYDEVVLWFEHDLFDQLMLSYLLYWFSMQTLGQTKLSLLCIGNYPGIEPFRGLGQLTTKQLEKLSGTWQQIGQQELEMGKRIWEAYTSPDITRHIDILHEDTSALPFAHAALELHLSRLPSTANGLGIVEQTTLELIQQGVNTPQELFKQIGNRISGLGLGDLEFWYRLRNMSEQPHALLEIQGRHSFSDHQKKTTPFFDQCVVALSEVGRNTVAGVHDWVKIKGIDECYGGLWLQGDLAWRWDSEGKQLVYT
;
A
#
# COMPACT_ATOMS: atom_id res chain seq x y z
N MET A 1 -8.72 27.80 -12.45
CA MET A 1 -10.08 28.01 -13.02
C MET A 1 -10.47 29.48 -13.12
N GLN A 2 -10.71 30.21 -12.02
CA GLN A 2 -11.16 31.62 -12.06
C GLN A 2 -10.23 32.53 -12.88
N ARG A 3 -8.93 32.41 -12.62
CA ARG A 3 -7.87 33.12 -13.35
C ARG A 3 -7.91 32.90 -14.87
N TRP A 4 -8.11 31.65 -15.32
CA TRP A 4 -8.23 31.35 -16.76
C TRP A 4 -9.45 32.03 -17.39
N ILE A 5 -10.56 32.10 -16.66
CA ILE A 5 -11.79 32.74 -17.15
C ILE A 5 -11.60 34.26 -17.25
N GLU A 6 -10.92 34.86 -16.30
CA GLU A 6 -10.58 36.29 -16.33
C GLU A 6 -9.60 36.62 -17.46
N GLU A 7 -8.54 35.82 -17.63
CA GLU A 7 -7.56 35.98 -18.71
C GLU A 7 -8.19 35.74 -20.10
N ALA A 8 -9.03 34.71 -20.25
CA ALA A 8 -9.76 34.44 -21.50
C ALA A 8 -10.76 35.55 -21.84
N ARG A 9 -11.37 36.23 -20.84
CA ARG A 9 -12.21 37.42 -21.07
C ARG A 9 -11.41 38.58 -21.65
N LEU A 10 -10.12 38.67 -21.36
CA LEU A 10 -9.21 39.69 -21.90
C LEU A 10 -8.64 39.29 -23.28
N GLY A 11 -9.05 38.14 -23.83
CA GLY A 11 -8.62 37.66 -25.14
C GLY A 11 -7.40 36.75 -25.10
N ASP A 12 -6.99 36.25 -23.93
CA ASP A 12 -5.90 35.27 -23.83
C ASP A 12 -6.35 33.91 -24.39
N GLN A 13 -5.74 33.52 -25.51
CA GLN A 13 -6.05 32.27 -26.20
C GLN A 13 -5.58 31.04 -25.42
N ILE A 14 -4.45 31.12 -24.71
CA ILE A 14 -3.92 30.01 -23.91
C ILE A 14 -4.87 29.74 -22.74
N ALA A 15 -5.37 30.80 -22.12
CA ALA A 15 -6.37 30.67 -21.05
C ALA A 15 -7.68 30.05 -21.56
N TRP A 16 -8.10 30.35 -22.80
CA TRP A 16 -9.25 29.71 -23.42
C TRP A 16 -9.00 28.22 -23.73
N GLU A 17 -7.82 27.86 -24.24
CA GLU A 17 -7.44 26.46 -24.48
C GLU A 17 -7.48 25.63 -23.19
N GLN A 18 -7.01 26.19 -22.08
CA GLN A 18 -7.11 25.56 -20.75
C GLN A 18 -8.56 25.35 -20.31
N ILE A 19 -9.46 26.30 -20.61
CA ILE A 19 -10.90 26.16 -20.35
C ILE A 19 -11.49 25.04 -21.21
N VAL A 20 -11.19 25.00 -22.52
CA VAL A 20 -11.68 23.96 -23.42
C VAL A 20 -11.21 22.59 -22.95
N GLN A 21 -9.92 22.41 -22.68
CA GLN A 21 -9.35 21.16 -22.23
C GLN A 21 -10.00 20.68 -20.92
N HIS A 22 -10.11 21.58 -19.93
CA HIS A 22 -10.63 21.22 -18.61
C HIS A 22 -12.14 20.90 -18.61
N PHE A 23 -12.95 21.61 -19.41
CA PHE A 23 -14.40 21.43 -19.42
C PHE A 23 -14.91 20.47 -20.50
N SER A 24 -14.04 19.96 -21.38
CA SER A 24 -14.43 19.04 -22.46
C SER A 24 -15.04 17.75 -21.92
N GLY A 25 -14.40 17.10 -20.94
CA GLY A 25 -14.94 15.86 -20.33
C GLY A 25 -16.31 16.06 -19.68
N MET A 26 -16.52 17.22 -19.04
CA MET A 26 -17.81 17.60 -18.45
C MET A 26 -18.88 17.82 -19.52
N ALA A 27 -18.60 18.63 -20.54
CA ALA A 27 -19.53 18.91 -21.63
C ALA A 27 -19.91 17.63 -22.38
N PHE A 28 -18.91 16.77 -22.64
CA PHE A 28 -19.09 15.47 -23.28
C PHE A 28 -20.02 14.57 -22.46
N SER A 29 -19.79 14.45 -21.15
CA SER A 29 -20.62 13.63 -20.25
C SER A 29 -22.07 14.14 -20.16
N VAL A 30 -22.25 15.46 -20.08
CA VAL A 30 -23.58 16.09 -20.06
C VAL A 30 -24.33 15.84 -21.36
N ALA A 31 -23.67 16.03 -22.51
CA ALA A 31 -24.28 15.84 -23.82
C ALA A 31 -24.57 14.37 -24.11
N TYR A 32 -23.63 13.47 -23.81
CA TYR A 32 -23.78 12.03 -24.01
C TYR A 32 -24.93 11.43 -23.19
N THR A 33 -25.09 11.86 -21.94
CA THR A 33 -26.24 11.46 -21.09
C THR A 33 -27.59 11.80 -21.74
N ARG A 34 -27.65 12.82 -22.61
CA ARG A 34 -28.89 13.29 -23.24
C ARG A 34 -29.10 12.79 -24.68
N LEU A 35 -28.02 12.63 -25.44
CA LEU A 35 -28.07 12.34 -26.87
C LEU A 35 -27.82 10.86 -27.21
N GLY A 36 -26.98 10.17 -26.42
CA GLY A 36 -26.66 8.74 -26.61
C GLY A 36 -25.89 8.37 -27.89
N ASP A 37 -25.53 9.35 -28.73
CA ASP A 37 -24.86 9.17 -30.02
C ASP A 37 -23.57 10.01 -30.05
N TRP A 38 -22.42 9.34 -30.19
CA TRP A 38 -21.09 9.94 -30.11
C TRP A 38 -20.85 11.03 -31.15
N GLY A 39 -21.28 10.82 -32.40
CA GLY A 39 -21.06 11.80 -33.47
C GLY A 39 -21.83 13.10 -33.22
N LEU A 40 -23.03 12.99 -32.64
CA LEU A 40 -23.84 14.15 -32.27
C LEU A 40 -23.30 14.88 -31.04
N VAL A 41 -22.64 14.15 -30.14
CA VAL A 41 -22.07 14.72 -28.92
C VAL A 41 -20.90 15.63 -29.25
N GLU A 42 -19.98 15.17 -30.11
CA GLU A 42 -18.80 15.96 -30.49
C GLU A 42 -19.20 17.30 -31.13
N ASP A 43 -20.09 17.27 -32.12
CA ASP A 43 -20.65 18.46 -32.76
C ASP A 43 -21.32 19.41 -31.75
N THR A 44 -22.11 18.85 -30.83
CA THR A 44 -22.83 19.63 -29.81
C THR A 44 -21.86 20.31 -28.83
N VAL A 45 -20.79 19.62 -28.43
CA VAL A 45 -19.77 20.15 -27.52
C VAL A 45 -18.98 21.26 -28.21
N GLN A 46 -18.60 21.08 -29.48
CA GLN A 46 -17.94 22.13 -30.26
C GLN A 46 -18.83 23.38 -30.42
N GLU A 47 -20.12 23.22 -30.75
CA GLU A 47 -21.07 24.33 -30.82
C GLU A 47 -21.25 25.03 -29.46
N ALA A 48 -21.28 24.27 -28.36
CA ALA A 48 -21.39 24.83 -27.02
C ALA A 48 -20.16 25.65 -26.62
N PHE A 49 -18.94 25.19 -26.93
CA PHE A 49 -17.73 25.96 -26.69
C PHE A 49 -17.65 27.21 -27.56
N ALA A 50 -18.01 27.13 -28.83
CA ALA A 50 -18.07 28.30 -29.71
C ALA A 50 -19.07 29.35 -29.17
N GLU A 51 -20.23 28.91 -28.68
CA GLU A 51 -21.20 29.81 -28.06
C GLU A 51 -20.70 30.39 -26.73
N ALA A 52 -20.04 29.58 -25.90
CA ALA A 52 -19.46 30.02 -24.65
C ALA A 52 -18.36 31.07 -24.88
N PHE A 53 -17.47 30.86 -25.87
CA PHE A 53 -16.46 31.83 -26.26
C PHE A 53 -17.09 33.17 -26.67
N ALA A 54 -18.08 33.12 -27.57
CA ALA A 54 -18.76 34.31 -28.07
C ALA A 54 -19.47 35.11 -26.97
N ASN A 55 -19.92 34.45 -25.90
CA ASN A 55 -20.68 35.08 -24.81
C ASN A 55 -19.89 35.22 -23.50
N LEU A 56 -18.61 34.85 -23.47
CA LEU A 56 -17.80 34.84 -22.25
C LEU A 56 -17.75 36.21 -21.55
N HIS A 57 -17.73 37.29 -22.34
CA HIS A 57 -17.77 38.67 -21.84
C HIS A 57 -19.04 39.02 -21.04
N LYS A 58 -20.14 38.27 -21.23
CA LYS A 58 -21.42 38.49 -20.51
C LYS A 58 -21.45 37.84 -19.13
N LEU A 59 -20.50 36.97 -18.81
CA LEU A 59 -20.40 36.33 -17.51
C LEU A 59 -19.89 37.35 -16.48
N GLN A 60 -20.71 37.67 -15.48
CA GLN A 60 -20.37 38.66 -14.45
C GLN A 60 -19.35 38.10 -13.45
N GLU A 61 -19.59 36.89 -12.95
CA GLU A 61 -18.78 36.19 -11.96
C GLU A 61 -18.08 34.99 -12.59
N ALA A 62 -16.74 34.93 -12.54
CA ALA A 62 -15.98 33.82 -13.10
C ALA A 62 -16.36 32.46 -12.47
N GLU A 63 -16.74 32.47 -11.20
CA GLU A 63 -17.18 31.29 -10.42
C GLU A 63 -18.44 30.64 -10.97
N ALA A 64 -19.30 31.41 -11.64
CA ALA A 64 -20.54 30.91 -12.22
C ALA A 64 -20.31 30.16 -13.54
N PHE A 65 -19.10 30.19 -14.10
CA PHE A 65 -18.79 29.59 -15.40
C PHE A 65 -19.21 28.11 -15.52
N PRO A 66 -18.95 27.22 -14.55
CA PRO A 66 -19.29 25.81 -14.72
C PRO A 66 -20.79 25.55 -14.84
N GLY A 67 -21.59 26.19 -13.98
CA GLY A 67 -23.05 26.10 -14.03
C GLY A 67 -23.62 26.79 -15.28
N TRP A 68 -23.06 27.94 -15.65
CA TRP A 68 -23.43 28.67 -16.87
C TRP A 68 -23.14 27.88 -18.14
N PHE A 69 -21.94 27.29 -18.24
CA PHE A 69 -21.52 26.49 -19.39
C PHE A 69 -22.32 25.21 -19.51
N LYS A 70 -22.62 24.51 -18.40
CA LYS A 70 -23.54 23.36 -18.40
C LYS A 70 -24.89 23.72 -19.00
N VAL A 71 -25.46 24.89 -18.70
CA VAL A 71 -26.73 25.34 -19.28
C VAL A 71 -26.63 25.54 -20.79
N ILE A 72 -25.51 26.07 -21.28
CA ILE A 72 -25.23 26.20 -22.72
C ILE A 72 -25.24 24.83 -23.39
N VAL A 73 -24.51 23.86 -22.83
CA VAL A 73 -24.46 22.47 -23.32
C VAL A 73 -25.86 21.84 -23.33
N GLU A 74 -26.60 21.90 -22.22
CA GLU A 74 -27.96 21.34 -22.13
C GLU A 74 -28.92 21.98 -23.15
N ARG A 75 -28.78 23.29 -23.41
CA ARG A 75 -29.58 23.99 -24.40
C ARG A 75 -29.24 23.56 -25.82
N GLN A 76 -27.96 23.36 -26.16
CA GLN A 76 -27.57 22.86 -27.48
C GLN A 76 -28.07 21.43 -27.72
N CYS A 77 -27.99 20.55 -26.73
CA CYS A 77 -28.61 19.22 -26.80
C CYS A 77 -30.12 19.31 -27.07
N HIS A 78 -30.85 20.18 -26.35
CA HIS A 78 -32.28 20.38 -26.59
C HIS A 78 -32.59 20.96 -27.97
N ARG A 79 -31.74 21.87 -28.48
CA ARG A 79 -31.88 22.46 -29.82
C ARG A 79 -31.72 21.40 -30.91
N LEU A 80 -30.73 20.51 -30.77
CA LEU A 80 -30.50 19.40 -31.69
C LEU A 80 -31.65 18.39 -31.65
N LEU A 81 -32.12 18.01 -30.45
CA LEU A 81 -33.26 17.10 -30.27
C LEU A 81 -34.58 17.69 -30.81
N ARG A 82 -34.76 19.01 -30.76
CA ARG A 82 -35.92 19.69 -31.38
C ARG A 82 -35.85 19.75 -32.90
N ARG A 83 -34.65 19.81 -33.50
CA ARG A 83 -34.46 19.79 -34.97
C ARG A 83 -34.66 18.39 -35.57
N LYS A 84 -34.57 17.31 -34.78
CA LYS A 84 -34.62 15.90 -35.24
C LYS A 84 -36.03 15.24 -35.30
N LYS A 85 -37.14 15.93 -35.04
CA LYS A 85 -38.50 15.38 -35.33
C LYS A 85 -39.10 16.06 -36.57
N PRO A 86 -39.57 15.36 -37.64
CA PRO A 86 -39.65 13.91 -37.90
C PRO A 86 -38.98 13.43 -39.23
N THR A 87 -38.64 12.14 -39.33
CA THR A 87 -38.99 11.15 -40.40
C THR A 87 -38.13 9.88 -40.21
N MET A 88 -38.78 8.70 -40.19
CA MET A 88 -38.10 7.39 -40.14
C MET A 88 -37.59 6.96 -41.52
N MET A 89 -36.43 6.30 -41.58
CA MET A 89 -36.15 5.12 -42.43
C MET A 89 -34.88 4.38 -41.92
N PRO A 90 -34.79 3.05 -42.08
CA PRO A 90 -33.72 2.21 -41.52
C PRO A 90 -32.57 1.99 -42.52
N LEU A 91 -31.36 1.65 -42.04
CA LEU A 91 -30.62 0.39 -42.29
C LEU A 91 -29.15 0.48 -41.82
N ASP A 92 -28.62 -0.69 -41.47
CA ASP A 92 -27.23 -1.10 -41.13
C ASP A 92 -26.06 -0.30 -41.71
N GLU A 93 -24.97 -0.23 -40.94
CA GLU A 93 -23.73 -0.95 -41.28
C GLU A 93 -22.71 -0.92 -40.12
N THR A 94 -22.25 -2.11 -39.73
CA THR A 94 -21.14 -2.37 -38.81
C THR A 94 -19.82 -1.85 -39.36
N ILE A 95 -19.04 -1.14 -38.53
CA ILE A 95 -17.60 -0.95 -38.74
C ILE A 95 -16.85 -1.73 -37.66
N VAL A 96 -16.13 -2.76 -38.11
CA VAL A 96 -15.16 -3.53 -37.32
C VAL A 96 -13.80 -2.84 -37.49
N MET A 97 -13.08 -2.61 -36.39
CA MET A 97 -11.64 -2.30 -36.42
C MET A 97 -10.87 -3.37 -35.67
N ASP A 98 -9.80 -3.82 -36.33
CA ASP A 98 -8.97 -4.98 -36.03
C ASP A 98 -8.07 -4.76 -34.80
N VAL A 99 -7.80 -5.84 -34.07
CA VAL A 99 -7.11 -5.85 -32.76
C VAL A 99 -5.77 -6.57 -32.92
N GLU A 100 -4.66 -5.92 -32.58
CA GLU A 100 -3.37 -6.60 -32.46
C GLU A 100 -3.32 -7.50 -31.22
N LYS A 101 -2.73 -8.69 -31.40
CA LYS A 101 -2.77 -9.85 -30.52
C LYS A 101 -1.99 -9.67 -29.21
N TYR A 102 -2.71 -9.78 -28.10
CA TYR A 102 -2.23 -10.31 -26.81
C TYR A 102 -3.29 -11.28 -26.25
N ASP A 103 -2.91 -12.08 -25.26
CA ASP A 103 -3.59 -13.29 -24.76
C ASP A 103 -5.15 -13.22 -24.74
N VAL A 104 -5.79 -14.10 -25.51
CA VAL A 104 -7.17 -13.95 -26.01
C VAL A 104 -8.24 -14.22 -24.94
N GLU A 105 -7.90 -14.94 -23.87
CA GLU A 105 -8.87 -15.39 -22.85
C GLU A 105 -9.15 -14.33 -21.78
N LEU A 106 -8.13 -13.61 -21.30
CA LEU A 106 -8.26 -12.51 -20.34
C LEU A 106 -8.87 -11.24 -20.96
N ILE A 107 -8.63 -10.98 -22.26
CA ILE A 107 -9.18 -9.81 -22.97
C ILE A 107 -10.67 -10.00 -23.28
N ALA A 108 -11.11 -11.23 -23.57
CA ALA A 108 -12.52 -11.54 -23.81
C ALA A 108 -13.37 -11.36 -22.54
N GLU A 109 -12.90 -11.88 -21.40
CA GLU A 109 -13.54 -11.64 -20.10
C GLU A 109 -13.57 -10.14 -19.78
N ARG A 110 -12.44 -9.42 -19.91
CA ARG A 110 -12.37 -7.99 -19.59
C ARG A 110 -13.28 -7.13 -20.49
N ARG A 111 -13.43 -7.48 -21.78
CA ARG A 111 -14.34 -6.79 -22.72
C ARG A 111 -15.82 -7.07 -22.43
N GLU A 112 -16.17 -8.33 -22.17
CA GLU A 112 -17.55 -8.70 -21.82
C GLU A 112 -17.97 -8.04 -20.49
N TRP A 113 -17.03 -7.94 -19.53
CA TRP A 113 -17.24 -7.26 -18.26
C TRP A 113 -17.27 -5.73 -18.37
N HIS A 114 -16.43 -5.10 -19.19
CA HIS A 114 -16.53 -3.67 -19.53
C HIS A 114 -17.88 -3.34 -20.18
N GLN A 115 -18.35 -4.18 -21.10
CA GLN A 115 -19.64 -4.00 -21.76
C GLN A 115 -20.80 -4.13 -20.77
N LYS A 116 -20.76 -5.11 -19.85
CA LYS A 116 -21.73 -5.25 -18.74
C LYS A 116 -21.70 -4.06 -17.78
N LEU A 117 -20.53 -3.49 -17.51
CA LEU A 117 -20.39 -2.28 -16.68
C LEU A 117 -21.05 -1.07 -17.37
N HIS A 118 -20.74 -0.83 -18.64
CA HIS A 118 -21.35 0.26 -19.42
C HIS A 118 -22.88 0.11 -19.50
N GLN A 119 -23.40 -1.07 -19.78
CA GLN A 119 -24.84 -1.36 -19.77
C GLN A 119 -25.49 -1.14 -18.39
N SER A 120 -24.80 -1.52 -17.31
CA SER A 120 -25.29 -1.31 -15.94
C SER A 120 -25.35 0.18 -15.57
N VAL A 121 -24.35 0.96 -16.02
CA VAL A 121 -24.33 2.41 -15.88
C VAL A 121 -25.43 3.08 -16.72
N GLU A 122 -25.74 2.54 -17.90
CA GLU A 122 -26.87 3.00 -18.71
C GLU A 122 -28.23 2.83 -18.01
N GLY A 123 -28.38 1.79 -17.19
CA GLY A 123 -29.57 1.55 -16.35
C GLY A 123 -29.75 2.50 -15.17
N LEU A 124 -28.76 3.36 -14.88
CA LEU A 124 -28.88 4.39 -13.85
C LEU A 124 -29.74 5.57 -14.34
N SER A 125 -30.49 6.18 -13.42
CA SER A 125 -31.16 7.47 -13.70
C SER A 125 -30.12 8.53 -14.08
N ASP A 126 -30.46 9.46 -14.98
CA ASP A 126 -29.55 10.49 -15.51
C ASP A 126 -28.71 11.20 -14.45
N LYS A 127 -29.30 11.53 -13.30
CA LYS A 127 -28.59 12.21 -12.19
C LYS A 127 -27.48 11.36 -11.55
N LEU A 128 -27.67 10.05 -11.51
CA LEU A 128 -26.70 9.08 -10.98
C LEU A 128 -25.68 8.72 -12.05
N LYS A 129 -26.14 8.48 -13.29
CA LYS A 129 -25.31 8.22 -14.47
C LYS A 129 -24.30 9.35 -14.69
N LEU A 130 -24.77 10.60 -14.70
CA LEU A 130 -23.90 11.77 -14.88
C LEU A 130 -22.90 11.94 -13.72
N ALA A 131 -23.31 11.65 -12.48
CA ALA A 131 -22.39 11.67 -11.34
C ALA A 131 -21.31 10.58 -11.47
N VAL A 132 -21.69 9.38 -11.90
CA VAL A 132 -20.76 8.28 -12.15
C VAL A 132 -19.82 8.58 -13.32
N GLN A 133 -20.33 9.10 -14.43
CA GLN A 133 -19.52 9.49 -15.59
C GLN A 133 -18.49 10.56 -15.20
N LEU A 134 -18.93 11.65 -14.56
CA LEU A 134 -18.02 12.72 -14.17
C LEU A 134 -16.98 12.27 -13.13
N TYR A 135 -17.37 11.44 -12.16
CA TYR A 135 -16.49 11.03 -11.07
C TYR A 135 -15.56 9.87 -11.45
N TYR A 136 -16.11 8.80 -12.04
CA TYR A 136 -15.37 7.56 -12.28
C TYR A 136 -14.80 7.45 -13.70
N PHE A 137 -15.43 8.06 -14.71
CA PHE A 137 -14.96 7.97 -16.09
C PHE A 137 -14.15 9.20 -16.53
N GLN A 138 -14.37 10.34 -15.89
CA GLN A 138 -13.70 11.61 -16.21
C GLN A 138 -12.81 12.13 -15.06
N GLY A 139 -12.85 11.49 -13.88
CA GLY A 139 -11.97 11.77 -12.74
C GLY A 139 -12.15 13.12 -12.04
N TYR A 140 -13.25 13.84 -12.28
CA TYR A 140 -13.47 15.12 -11.61
C TYR A 140 -13.65 14.93 -10.10
N SER A 141 -13.09 15.86 -9.32
CA SER A 141 -13.25 15.85 -7.87
C SER A 141 -14.70 16.14 -7.45
N ILE A 142 -15.06 15.74 -6.22
CA ILE A 142 -16.37 16.04 -5.65
C ILE A 142 -16.66 17.56 -5.66
N GLY A 143 -15.64 18.40 -5.45
CA GLY A 143 -15.77 19.86 -5.48
C GLY A 143 -16.11 20.39 -6.88
N GLU A 144 -15.40 19.91 -7.89
CA GLU A 144 -15.62 20.27 -9.30
C GLU A 144 -17.00 19.81 -9.76
N ILE A 145 -17.36 18.54 -9.52
CA ILE A 145 -18.68 18.01 -9.93
C ILE A 145 -19.81 18.70 -9.17
N SER A 146 -19.62 19.05 -7.90
CA SER A 146 -20.63 19.80 -7.13
C SER A 146 -20.89 21.17 -7.75
N SER A 147 -19.82 21.83 -8.20
CA SER A 147 -19.88 23.11 -8.91
C SER A 147 -20.53 22.95 -10.29
N TYR A 148 -20.19 21.87 -11.02
CA TYR A 148 -20.72 21.58 -12.36
C TYR A 148 -22.21 21.30 -12.33
N LEU A 149 -22.64 20.49 -11.36
CA LEU A 149 -24.02 20.05 -11.23
C LEU A 149 -24.87 21.03 -10.41
N CYS A 150 -24.29 22.11 -9.88
CA CYS A 150 -24.93 23.06 -8.96
C CYS A 150 -25.63 22.36 -7.78
N VAL A 151 -24.94 21.41 -7.14
CA VAL A 151 -25.45 20.67 -5.97
C VAL A 151 -24.45 20.73 -4.83
N SER A 152 -24.90 20.51 -3.59
CA SER A 152 -23.96 20.43 -2.47
C SER A 152 -23.10 19.16 -2.54
N PRO A 153 -21.86 19.18 -2.02
CA PRO A 153 -20.99 18.00 -1.92
C PRO A 153 -21.67 16.81 -1.24
N SER A 154 -22.51 17.07 -0.23
CA SER A 154 -23.29 16.03 0.47
C SER A 154 -24.34 15.37 -0.43
N VAL A 155 -25.02 16.14 -1.28
CA VAL A 155 -25.98 15.61 -2.26
C VAL A 155 -25.25 14.79 -3.33
N LEU A 156 -24.09 15.25 -3.79
CA LEU A 156 -23.28 14.50 -4.75
C LEU A 156 -22.74 13.19 -4.15
N LYS A 157 -22.21 13.20 -2.93
CA LYS A 157 -21.75 12.01 -2.21
C LYS A 157 -22.89 10.99 -2.06
N LYS A 158 -24.10 11.45 -1.75
CA LYS A 158 -25.29 10.61 -1.71
C LYS A 158 -25.64 10.02 -3.08
N ARG A 159 -25.58 10.80 -4.16
CA ARG A 159 -25.79 10.29 -5.52
C ARG A 159 -24.76 9.23 -5.90
N LEU A 160 -23.48 9.44 -5.63
CA LEU A 160 -22.44 8.45 -5.89
C LEU A 160 -22.66 7.17 -5.06
N PHE A 161 -23.07 7.31 -3.80
CA PHE A 161 -23.43 6.17 -2.94
C PHE A 161 -24.65 5.39 -3.47
N ASP A 162 -25.72 6.08 -3.85
CA ASP A 162 -26.93 5.46 -4.40
C ASP A 162 -26.64 4.78 -5.75
N ALA A 163 -25.77 5.38 -6.58
CA ALA A 163 -25.31 4.79 -7.82
C ALA A 163 -24.51 3.50 -7.56
N ARG A 164 -23.54 3.52 -6.63
CA ARG A 164 -22.77 2.33 -6.23
C ARG A 164 -23.66 1.20 -5.73
N ASN A 165 -24.67 1.50 -4.91
CA ASN A 165 -25.58 0.48 -4.40
C ASN A 165 -26.46 -0.14 -5.50
N LYS A 166 -26.92 0.66 -6.46
CA LYS A 166 -27.66 0.16 -7.61
C LYS A 166 -26.79 -0.71 -8.52
N LEU A 167 -25.56 -0.27 -8.78
CA LEU A 167 -24.61 -1.02 -9.59
C LEU A 167 -24.16 -2.32 -8.90
N ARG A 168 -23.99 -2.34 -7.57
CA ARG A 168 -23.73 -3.57 -6.80
C ARG A 168 -24.87 -4.57 -6.84
N ALA A 169 -26.12 -4.10 -6.94
CA ALA A 169 -27.27 -4.99 -7.05
C ALA A 169 -27.37 -5.64 -8.44
N SER A 170 -26.85 -4.99 -9.49
CA SER A 170 -26.83 -5.51 -10.86
C SER A 170 -25.56 -6.29 -11.20
N LEU A 171 -24.43 -5.99 -10.53
CA LEU A 171 -23.13 -6.62 -10.73
C LEU A 171 -22.80 -7.44 -9.47
N LEU A 172 -22.99 -8.76 -9.54
CA LEU A 172 -22.68 -9.71 -8.45
C LEU A 172 -21.16 -9.85 -8.23
N VAL A 173 -20.49 -8.82 -7.70
CA VAL A 173 -19.04 -8.84 -7.48
C VAL A 173 -18.67 -8.23 -6.12
N SER A 174 -17.77 -8.90 -5.40
CA SER A 174 -17.32 -8.56 -4.04
C SER A 174 -16.36 -7.37 -3.95
N ASP A 175 -15.72 -6.96 -5.05
CA ASP A 175 -14.77 -5.85 -5.03
C ASP A 175 -14.99 -4.79 -6.12
N PHE A 176 -16.11 -4.08 -5.96
CA PHE A 176 -16.59 -3.02 -6.84
C PHE A 176 -15.66 -1.78 -6.91
N VAL A 177 -14.79 -1.58 -5.93
CA VAL A 177 -13.96 -0.37 -5.79
C VAL A 177 -12.65 -0.49 -6.55
N SER A 178 -12.02 -1.67 -6.54
CA SER A 178 -10.80 -1.96 -7.32
C SER A 178 -11.03 -1.81 -8.83
N MET A 179 -12.26 -1.99 -9.30
CA MET A 179 -12.59 -2.11 -10.72
C MET A 179 -12.66 -0.77 -11.47
N PHE A 180 -12.86 0.35 -10.77
CA PHE A 180 -12.88 1.68 -11.39
C PHE A 180 -11.50 2.34 -11.45
N ASN A 181 -10.53 1.83 -10.69
CA ASN A 181 -9.18 2.36 -10.65
C ASN A 181 -8.38 2.02 -11.93
N ASP A 182 -8.79 1.00 -12.68
CA ASP A 182 -8.14 0.57 -13.93
C ASP A 182 -8.49 1.43 -15.17
N ILE A 183 -9.43 2.39 -15.06
CA ILE A 183 -9.99 3.12 -16.23
C ILE A 183 -9.41 4.55 -16.37
N TYR A 184 -8.53 5.00 -15.47
CA TYR A 184 -8.11 6.40 -15.41
C TYR A 184 -6.70 6.68 -15.99
N GLU A 185 -6.64 7.53 -17.01
CA GLU A 185 -5.45 8.29 -17.42
C GLU A 185 -5.77 9.79 -17.29
N GLY A 186 -5.19 10.49 -16.30
CA GLY A 186 -5.04 11.96 -16.34
C GLY A 186 -5.26 12.76 -15.05
N GLY A 187 -4.25 12.83 -14.19
CA GLY A 187 -4.01 13.94 -13.23
C GLY A 187 -4.42 13.69 -11.77
N GLU A 188 -3.41 13.61 -10.88
CA GLU A 188 -3.44 13.21 -9.46
C GLU A 188 -3.46 11.69 -9.20
N SER A 189 -2.79 10.89 -10.04
CA SER A 189 -2.64 9.45 -9.76
C SER A 189 -1.58 9.24 -8.68
N VAL A 190 -2.00 8.92 -7.46
CA VAL A 190 -1.09 8.61 -6.33
C VAL A 190 -1.10 7.11 -6.06
N LEU A 191 0.08 6.51 -5.87
CA LEU A 191 0.24 5.17 -5.30
C LEU A 191 0.69 5.29 -3.84
N HIS A 192 -0.10 4.78 -2.92
CA HIS A 192 0.28 4.64 -1.52
C HIS A 192 0.80 3.22 -1.28
N ILE A 193 2.07 3.10 -0.92
CA ILE A 193 2.67 1.84 -0.49
C ILE A 193 2.72 1.86 1.04
N VAL A 194 2.10 0.87 1.67
CA VAL A 194 1.95 0.81 3.14
C VAL A 194 2.37 -0.54 3.70
N ASN A 195 2.83 -0.55 4.95
CA ASN A 195 2.95 -1.77 5.74
C ASN A 195 1.61 -2.12 6.43
N GLY A 196 1.20 -3.38 6.31
CA GLY A 196 0.08 -3.96 7.05
C GLY A 196 -1.32 -3.75 6.45
N ASP A 197 -2.10 -4.83 6.40
CA ASP A 197 -3.47 -4.84 5.90
C ASP A 197 -4.39 -3.86 6.62
N HIS A 198 -4.23 -3.77 7.93
CA HIS A 198 -5.11 -2.95 8.74
C HIS A 198 -4.98 -1.47 8.39
N VAL A 199 -3.76 -1.01 8.07
CA VAL A 199 -3.52 0.35 7.59
C VAL A 199 -4.11 0.49 6.20
N GLY A 200 -3.76 -0.41 5.27
CA GLY A 200 -4.28 -0.38 3.89
C GLY A 200 -5.81 -0.32 3.82
N ASP A 201 -6.50 -1.16 4.60
CA ASP A 201 -7.95 -1.17 4.69
C ASP A 201 -8.54 0.12 5.26
N LYS A 202 -7.87 0.72 6.25
CA LYS A 202 -8.29 2.02 6.78
C LYS A 202 -8.10 3.14 5.77
N LEU A 203 -7.02 3.12 4.99
CA LEU A 203 -6.81 4.11 3.93
C LEU A 203 -7.87 3.96 2.83
N ARG A 204 -8.17 2.73 2.39
CA ARG A 204 -9.25 2.43 1.42
C ARG A 204 -10.64 2.85 1.92
N LYS A 205 -10.91 2.66 3.21
CA LYS A 205 -12.17 3.12 3.85
C LYS A 205 -12.18 4.63 4.07
N GLY A 206 -11.01 5.23 4.21
CA GLY A 206 -10.83 6.67 4.35
C GLY A 206 -11.02 7.40 3.03
N ASN A 207 -11.13 8.71 3.11
CA ASN A 207 -11.25 9.58 1.95
C ASN A 207 -9.86 9.96 1.39
N ILE A 208 -8.92 9.01 1.36
CA ILE A 208 -7.58 9.18 0.81
C ILE A 208 -7.65 8.79 -0.68
N ARG A 209 -7.12 9.65 -1.55
CA ARG A 209 -7.14 9.46 -3.01
C ARG A 209 -5.94 8.62 -3.42
N GLY A 210 -6.09 7.77 -4.44
CA GLY A 210 -4.99 6.98 -4.98
C GLY A 210 -5.16 5.47 -4.76
N ASP A 211 -4.28 4.70 -5.40
CA ASP A 211 -4.21 3.25 -5.25
C ASP A 211 -3.46 2.89 -3.96
N ILE A 212 -3.89 1.82 -3.30
CA ILE A 212 -3.28 1.34 -2.04
C ILE A 212 -2.64 -0.02 -2.29
N LEU A 213 -1.31 -0.05 -2.30
CA LEU A 213 -0.50 -1.25 -2.30
C LEU A 213 -0.06 -1.59 -0.87
N VAL A 214 -0.52 -2.72 -0.34
CA VAL A 214 0.01 -3.25 0.92
C VAL A 214 1.26 -4.06 0.56
N TRP A 215 2.42 -3.65 1.05
CA TRP A 215 3.68 -4.37 0.85
C TRP A 215 3.76 -5.52 1.87
N ARG A 216 3.76 -6.77 1.39
CA ARG A 216 3.55 -7.97 2.24
C ARG A 216 4.81 -8.77 2.52
N GLU A 217 5.96 -8.16 2.32
CA GLU A 217 7.23 -8.79 2.63
C GLU A 217 7.45 -8.89 4.15
N VAL A 218 8.37 -9.73 4.60
CA VAL A 218 8.78 -9.92 6.00
C VAL A 218 10.32 -9.96 6.05
N TYR A 219 10.98 -8.88 5.65
CA TYR A 219 12.45 -8.81 5.58
C TYR A 219 13.18 -9.07 6.91
N PRO A 220 12.62 -8.78 8.11
CA PRO A 220 13.28 -9.11 9.36
C PRO A 220 13.56 -10.60 9.57
N VAL A 221 12.87 -11.50 8.84
CA VAL A 221 12.93 -12.95 9.01
C VAL A 221 13.40 -13.64 7.73
N GLY A 222 14.34 -14.57 7.89
CA GLY A 222 14.80 -15.44 6.82
C GLY A 222 15.83 -14.79 5.90
N PRO A 223 16.29 -15.56 4.88
CA PRO A 223 17.30 -15.09 3.95
C PRO A 223 16.72 -13.98 3.09
N VAL A 224 17.48 -12.90 2.99
CA VAL A 224 17.21 -11.75 2.14
C VAL A 224 18.46 -11.50 1.31
N PHE A 225 18.26 -11.27 0.03
CA PHE A 225 19.31 -11.13 -0.96
C PHE A 225 19.29 -9.70 -1.50
N LEU A 226 20.45 -9.20 -1.92
CA LEU A 226 20.55 -7.88 -2.53
C LEU A 226 19.59 -7.76 -3.72
N GLU A 227 19.54 -8.78 -4.56
CA GLU A 227 18.62 -8.93 -5.69
C GLU A 227 17.55 -9.98 -5.39
N MET A 228 16.42 -9.53 -4.86
CA MET A 228 15.29 -10.41 -4.50
C MET A 228 14.59 -11.06 -5.69
N GLY A 229 14.78 -10.53 -6.90
CA GLY A 229 14.15 -11.04 -8.13
C GLY A 229 14.84 -12.26 -8.76
N GLU A 230 16.01 -12.66 -8.25
CA GLU A 230 16.70 -13.84 -8.78
C GLU A 230 15.98 -15.16 -8.41
N PRO A 231 15.81 -16.12 -9.34
CA PRO A 231 15.08 -17.36 -9.08
C PRO A 231 15.61 -18.18 -7.89
N SER A 232 16.93 -18.24 -7.70
CA SER A 232 17.57 -18.95 -6.58
C SER A 232 17.28 -18.28 -5.24
N SER A 233 17.31 -16.95 -5.20
CA SER A 233 16.99 -16.13 -4.03
C SER A 233 15.54 -16.33 -3.59
N GLY A 234 14.60 -16.34 -4.55
CA GLY A 234 13.19 -16.59 -4.29
C GLY A 234 12.93 -17.98 -3.69
N ALA A 235 13.56 -19.04 -4.22
CA ALA A 235 13.35 -20.40 -3.74
C ALA A 235 13.78 -20.61 -2.28
N ALA A 236 14.99 -20.16 -1.91
CA ALA A 236 15.50 -20.28 -0.55
C ALA A 236 14.63 -19.53 0.46
N ARG A 237 14.13 -18.36 0.08
CA ARG A 237 13.25 -17.55 0.93
C ARG A 237 11.88 -18.18 1.13
N VAL A 238 11.27 -18.68 0.06
CA VAL A 238 9.99 -19.40 0.11
C VAL A 238 10.08 -20.60 1.04
N GLU A 239 11.10 -21.44 0.85
CA GLU A 239 11.32 -22.63 1.69
C GLU A 239 11.49 -22.24 3.16
N TYR A 240 12.28 -21.20 3.44
CA TYR A 240 12.54 -20.76 4.81
C TYR A 240 11.25 -20.25 5.49
N LEU A 241 10.48 -19.38 4.84
CA LEU A 241 9.25 -18.81 5.42
C LEU A 241 8.14 -19.85 5.60
N GLU A 242 8.04 -20.83 4.70
CA GLU A 242 7.10 -21.94 4.83
C GLU A 242 7.48 -22.87 6.00
N ARG A 243 8.77 -23.19 6.13
CA ARG A 243 9.30 -24.03 7.22
C ARG A 243 9.18 -23.36 8.59
N THR A 244 9.50 -22.06 8.68
CA THR A 244 9.59 -21.33 9.95
C THR A 244 8.25 -20.74 10.36
N LEU A 245 7.70 -19.85 9.55
CA LEU A 245 6.49 -19.08 9.86
C LEU A 245 5.20 -19.81 9.46
N GLY A 246 5.30 -20.85 8.62
CA GLY A 246 4.14 -21.58 8.12
C GLY A 246 3.38 -20.84 7.02
N ILE A 247 4.01 -19.88 6.36
CA ILE A 247 3.42 -19.14 5.24
C ILE A 247 3.40 -20.07 4.01
N PRO A 248 2.23 -20.36 3.41
CA PRO A 248 2.16 -21.24 2.25
C PRO A 248 2.94 -20.67 1.07
N ALA A 249 3.78 -21.50 0.43
CA ALA A 249 4.63 -21.07 -0.69
C ALA A 249 3.84 -20.44 -1.84
N GLU A 250 2.70 -21.04 -2.22
CA GLU A 250 1.84 -20.54 -3.29
C GLU A 250 1.28 -19.14 -3.00
N ASP A 251 0.80 -18.92 -1.77
CA ASP A 251 0.26 -17.64 -1.32
C ASP A 251 1.35 -16.57 -1.31
N TYR A 252 2.53 -16.90 -0.77
CA TYR A 252 3.68 -15.99 -0.74
C TYR A 252 4.11 -15.57 -2.15
N VAL A 253 4.32 -16.54 -3.05
CA VAL A 253 4.77 -16.28 -4.43
C VAL A 253 3.73 -15.47 -5.21
N SER A 254 2.44 -15.79 -5.05
CA SER A 254 1.36 -15.05 -5.70
C SER A 254 1.32 -13.59 -5.24
N ASN A 255 1.41 -13.35 -3.93
CA ASN A 255 1.43 -12.01 -3.36
C ASN A 255 2.66 -11.20 -3.81
N CYS A 256 3.86 -11.82 -3.82
CA CYS A 256 5.09 -11.16 -4.29
C CYS A 256 4.97 -10.74 -5.76
N LYS A 257 4.49 -11.63 -6.63
CA LYS A 257 4.29 -11.29 -8.06
C LYS A 257 3.31 -10.13 -8.24
N ALA A 258 2.20 -10.13 -7.52
CA ALA A 258 1.18 -9.09 -7.64
C ALA A 258 1.69 -7.71 -7.17
N GLN A 259 2.41 -7.65 -6.03
CA GLN A 259 2.97 -6.40 -5.53
C GLN A 259 4.11 -5.88 -6.42
N GLU A 260 4.99 -6.76 -6.90
CA GLU A 260 6.08 -6.39 -7.81
C GLU A 260 5.55 -5.87 -9.13
N GLN A 261 4.51 -6.50 -9.69
CA GLN A 261 3.87 -5.99 -10.91
C GLN A 261 3.28 -4.59 -10.70
N THR A 262 2.70 -4.32 -9.53
CA THR A 262 2.19 -2.98 -9.21
C THR A 262 3.34 -1.97 -9.07
N LEU A 263 4.41 -2.36 -8.37
CA LEU A 263 5.61 -1.54 -8.18
C LEU A 263 6.32 -1.24 -9.52
N HIS A 264 6.45 -2.21 -10.42
CA HIS A 264 7.06 -2.01 -11.74
C HIS A 264 6.26 -1.06 -12.64
N ASN A 265 4.95 -0.95 -12.42
CA ASN A 265 4.08 -0.03 -13.16
C ASN A 265 3.99 1.35 -12.51
N PHE A 266 4.91 1.73 -11.62
CA PHE A 266 4.82 2.97 -10.86
C PHE A 266 4.79 4.25 -11.72
N HIS A 267 5.33 4.22 -12.95
CA HIS A 267 5.34 5.39 -13.85
C HIS A 267 3.96 5.88 -14.30
N LYS A 268 2.89 5.09 -14.08
CA LYS A 268 1.52 5.54 -14.31
C LYS A 268 1.02 6.51 -13.23
N TYR A 269 1.76 6.63 -12.13
CA TYR A 269 1.44 7.51 -11.01
C TYR A 269 2.25 8.80 -11.09
N ASP A 270 1.61 9.93 -10.76
CA ASP A 270 2.28 11.22 -10.58
C ASP A 270 3.15 11.23 -9.30
N GLU A 271 2.75 10.47 -8.29
CA GLU A 271 3.44 10.38 -7.01
C GLU A 271 3.30 8.99 -6.36
N VAL A 272 4.39 8.45 -5.83
CA VAL A 272 4.38 7.29 -4.94
C VAL A 272 4.68 7.77 -3.53
N VAL A 273 3.77 7.49 -2.60
CA VAL A 273 3.91 7.83 -1.19
C VAL A 273 4.14 6.56 -0.38
N LEU A 274 5.27 6.50 0.29
CA LEU A 274 5.68 5.42 1.19
C LEU A 274 5.19 5.74 2.61
N TRP A 275 4.39 4.86 3.22
CA TRP A 275 3.89 5.00 4.60
C TRP A 275 4.56 3.96 5.49
N PHE A 276 5.48 4.42 6.33
CA PHE A 276 6.30 3.56 7.17
C PHE A 276 6.45 4.11 8.59
N GLU A 277 6.96 3.26 9.45
CA GLU A 277 7.03 3.46 10.90
C GLU A 277 8.47 3.36 11.41
N HIS A 278 8.67 3.74 12.67
CA HIS A 278 9.99 3.79 13.29
C HIS A 278 10.66 2.43 13.58
N ASP A 279 9.92 1.32 13.52
CA ASP A 279 10.43 0.02 13.93
C ASP A 279 11.25 -0.70 12.84
N LEU A 280 11.99 -1.74 13.24
CA LEU A 280 12.88 -2.49 12.35
C LEU A 280 12.15 -3.12 11.17
N PHE A 281 10.92 -3.57 11.36
CA PHE A 281 10.14 -4.19 10.29
C PHE A 281 9.89 -3.18 9.17
N ASP A 282 9.39 -2.01 9.54
CA ASP A 282 9.14 -0.90 8.62
C ASP A 282 10.42 -0.34 8.01
N GLN A 283 11.48 -0.14 8.80
CA GLN A 283 12.75 0.41 8.30
C GLN A 283 13.42 -0.51 7.27
N LEU A 284 13.30 -1.84 7.40
CA LEU A 284 13.84 -2.77 6.40
C LEU A 284 13.01 -2.77 5.11
N MET A 285 11.67 -2.69 5.20
CA MET A 285 10.82 -2.53 4.02
C MET A 285 11.10 -1.22 3.28
N LEU A 286 11.21 -0.12 4.03
CA LEU A 286 11.55 1.18 3.47
C LEU A 286 12.92 1.14 2.78
N SER A 287 13.92 0.51 3.40
CA SER A 287 15.26 0.37 2.83
C SER A 287 15.25 -0.40 1.51
N TYR A 288 14.51 -1.52 1.43
CA TYR A 288 14.32 -2.24 0.17
C TYR A 288 13.68 -1.37 -0.92
N LEU A 289 12.59 -0.68 -0.61
CA LEU A 289 11.88 0.14 -1.61
C LEU A 289 12.76 1.29 -2.09
N LEU A 290 13.50 1.95 -1.19
CA LEU A 290 14.45 3.00 -1.54
C LEU A 290 15.61 2.46 -2.38
N TYR A 291 16.16 1.29 -2.03
CA TYR A 291 17.14 0.59 -2.86
C TYR A 291 16.58 0.33 -4.25
N TRP A 292 15.38 -0.24 -4.35
CA TRP A 292 14.74 -0.54 -5.62
C TRP A 292 14.53 0.71 -6.47
N PHE A 293 13.99 1.78 -5.88
CA PHE A 293 13.77 3.07 -6.55
C PHE A 293 15.08 3.78 -6.93
N SER A 294 16.16 3.59 -6.17
CA SER A 294 17.48 4.16 -6.49
C SER A 294 18.04 3.62 -7.82
N MET A 295 17.57 2.45 -8.24
CA MET A 295 17.93 1.81 -9.51
C MET A 295 16.99 2.17 -10.67
N GLN A 296 15.88 2.88 -10.40
CA GLN A 296 14.90 3.24 -11.42
C GLN A 296 15.11 4.66 -11.94
N THR A 297 14.68 4.90 -13.19
CA THR A 297 14.49 6.27 -13.69
C THR A 297 13.07 6.72 -13.32
N LEU A 298 12.92 7.71 -12.44
CA LEU A 298 11.60 8.12 -11.94
C LEU A 298 10.72 8.85 -12.97
N GLY A 299 11.35 9.53 -13.95
CA GLY A 299 10.64 10.32 -14.95
C GLY A 299 9.89 11.48 -14.30
N GLN A 300 8.57 11.53 -14.49
CA GLN A 300 7.70 12.55 -13.89
C GLN A 300 7.19 12.16 -12.49
N THR A 301 7.34 10.88 -12.12
CA THR A 301 6.85 10.34 -10.85
C THR A 301 7.65 10.90 -9.69
N LYS A 302 6.96 11.48 -8.71
CA LYS A 302 7.57 11.91 -7.45
C LYS A 302 7.58 10.78 -6.44
N LEU A 303 8.57 10.79 -5.55
CA LEU A 303 8.61 9.91 -4.39
C LEU A 303 8.44 10.75 -3.12
N SER A 304 7.61 10.26 -2.21
CA SER A 304 7.34 10.91 -0.93
C SER A 304 7.28 9.89 0.20
N LEU A 305 7.62 10.32 1.41
CA LEU A 305 7.71 9.51 2.61
C LEU A 305 6.87 10.13 3.72
N LEU A 306 5.93 9.36 4.25
CA LEU A 306 5.38 9.55 5.58
C LEU A 306 6.04 8.52 6.50
N CYS A 307 6.95 8.96 7.36
CA CYS A 307 7.62 8.11 8.34
C CYS A 307 7.47 8.70 9.74
N ILE A 308 6.78 8.00 10.64
CA ILE A 308 6.47 8.53 11.98
C ILE A 308 6.80 7.53 13.09
N GLY A 309 7.22 8.09 14.23
CA GLY A 309 7.47 7.35 15.47
C GLY A 309 6.59 7.78 16.64
N ASN A 310 5.68 8.73 16.43
CA ASN A 310 4.75 9.22 17.45
C ASN A 310 3.48 9.79 16.80
N TYR A 311 2.39 9.85 17.59
CA TYR A 311 1.17 10.54 17.21
C TYR A 311 0.57 11.27 18.42
N PRO A 312 0.21 12.56 18.32
CA PRO A 312 -0.31 13.33 19.44
C PRO A 312 -1.50 12.66 20.14
N GLY A 313 -1.35 12.38 21.43
CA GLY A 313 -2.38 11.76 22.27
C GLY A 313 -2.40 10.22 22.26
N ILE A 314 -1.44 9.57 21.61
CA ILE A 314 -1.27 8.11 21.66
C ILE A 314 0.14 7.81 22.17
N GLU A 315 0.22 7.44 23.44
CA GLU A 315 1.48 7.09 24.11
C GLU A 315 1.30 5.78 24.91
N PRO A 316 2.13 4.76 24.67
CA PRO A 316 3.15 4.68 23.63
C PRO A 316 2.54 4.50 22.24
N PHE A 317 3.12 5.15 21.22
CA PHE A 317 2.78 4.93 19.82
C PHE A 317 3.45 3.64 19.31
N ARG A 318 2.64 2.68 18.87
CA ARG A 318 3.11 1.39 18.32
C ARG A 318 2.98 1.31 16.82
N GLY A 319 2.09 2.12 16.26
CA GLY A 319 2.11 2.36 14.84
C GLY A 319 0.81 2.85 14.22
N LEU A 320 0.83 3.05 12.90
CA LEU A 320 -0.24 3.48 12.02
C LEU A 320 -1.45 2.54 12.15
N GLY A 321 -1.19 1.26 12.42
CA GLY A 321 -2.21 0.27 12.73
C GLY A 321 -3.10 0.66 13.92
N GLN A 322 -2.63 1.47 14.87
CA GLN A 322 -3.45 1.93 16.00
C GLN A 322 -4.35 3.12 15.67
N LEU A 323 -4.04 3.87 14.60
CA LEU A 323 -4.76 5.09 14.26
C LEU A 323 -6.15 4.78 13.69
N THR A 324 -7.13 5.61 14.01
CA THR A 324 -8.44 5.55 13.35
C THR A 324 -8.35 6.06 11.92
N THR A 325 -9.32 5.70 11.06
CA THR A 325 -9.41 6.23 9.67
C THR A 325 -9.31 7.75 9.62
N LYS A 326 -10.00 8.47 10.52
CA LYS A 326 -9.94 9.94 10.60
C LYS A 326 -8.58 10.48 11.01
N GLN A 327 -7.83 9.74 11.83
CA GLN A 327 -6.47 10.13 12.23
C GLN A 327 -5.48 9.92 11.08
N LEU A 328 -5.61 8.83 10.32
CA LEU A 328 -4.81 8.58 9.11
C LEU A 328 -5.10 9.62 8.02
N GLU A 329 -6.37 10.00 7.82
CA GLU A 329 -6.75 11.08 6.89
C GLU A 329 -6.04 12.41 7.21
N LYS A 330 -5.80 12.71 8.50
CA LYS A 330 -5.08 13.94 8.90
C LYS A 330 -3.59 13.90 8.58
N LEU A 331 -3.01 12.72 8.37
CA LEU A 331 -1.62 12.58 7.96
C LEU A 331 -1.46 12.74 6.44
N SER A 332 -2.56 12.67 5.69
CA SER A 332 -2.52 12.89 4.25
C SER A 332 -2.02 14.29 3.91
N GLY A 333 -1.03 14.38 3.02
CA GLY A 333 -0.34 15.61 2.63
C GLY A 333 0.75 16.08 3.59
N THR A 334 1.05 15.33 4.66
CA THR A 334 2.13 15.67 5.61
C THR A 334 3.47 14.98 5.27
N TRP A 335 3.48 14.13 4.25
CA TRP A 335 4.66 13.44 3.77
C TRP A 335 5.72 14.41 3.22
N GLN A 336 6.98 14.00 3.33
CA GLN A 336 8.13 14.74 2.83
C GLN A 336 8.60 14.14 1.51
N GLN A 337 9.16 14.96 0.63
CA GLN A 337 9.72 14.46 -0.62
C GLN A 337 10.96 13.60 -0.35
N ILE A 338 11.03 12.43 -0.98
CA ILE A 338 12.23 11.58 -0.99
C ILE A 338 13.19 12.15 -2.04
N GLY A 339 14.38 12.54 -1.60
CA GLY A 339 15.47 13.03 -2.43
C GLY A 339 16.57 11.98 -2.62
N GLN A 340 17.69 12.45 -3.16
CA GLN A 340 18.87 11.60 -3.40
C GLN A 340 19.50 11.09 -2.11
N GLN A 341 19.44 11.85 -1.02
CA GLN A 341 20.05 11.46 0.26
C GLN A 341 19.31 10.28 0.89
N GLU A 342 17.98 10.30 0.86
CA GLU A 342 17.14 9.22 1.36
C GLU A 342 17.30 7.95 0.51
N LEU A 343 17.32 8.08 -0.82
CA LEU A 343 17.55 6.94 -1.73
C LEU A 343 18.92 6.30 -1.50
N GLU A 344 19.98 7.10 -1.39
CA GLU A 344 21.34 6.59 -1.16
C GLU A 344 21.50 5.99 0.23
N MET A 345 20.84 6.54 1.24
CA MET A 345 20.82 5.97 2.59
C MET A 345 20.09 4.63 2.62
N GLY A 346 18.88 4.56 2.05
CA GLY A 346 18.10 3.32 1.96
C GLY A 346 18.84 2.23 1.20
N LYS A 347 19.53 2.58 0.11
CA LYS A 347 20.43 1.69 -0.62
C LYS A 347 21.54 1.13 0.26
N ARG A 348 22.31 1.98 0.95
CA ARG A 348 23.41 1.53 1.82
C ARG A 348 22.94 0.64 2.95
N ILE A 349 21.80 0.97 3.58
CA ILE A 349 21.20 0.12 4.62
C ILE A 349 20.82 -1.24 4.05
N TRP A 350 20.19 -1.27 2.86
CA TRP A 350 19.81 -2.52 2.21
C TRP A 350 21.03 -3.38 1.84
N GLU A 351 22.07 -2.77 1.27
CA GLU A 351 23.33 -3.45 0.95
C GLU A 351 24.02 -4.01 2.21
N ALA A 352 24.01 -3.26 3.31
CA ALA A 352 24.54 -3.71 4.58
C ALA A 352 23.71 -4.89 5.14
N TYR A 353 22.39 -4.76 5.18
CA TYR A 353 21.48 -5.77 5.75
C TYR A 353 21.46 -7.09 4.96
N THR A 354 21.67 -7.03 3.65
CA THR A 354 21.71 -8.21 2.77
C THR A 354 23.11 -8.82 2.67
N SER A 355 24.10 -8.26 3.37
CA SER A 355 25.46 -8.80 3.36
C SER A 355 25.54 -10.08 4.19
N PRO A 356 26.27 -11.11 3.72
CA PRO A 356 26.64 -12.24 4.57
C PRO A 356 27.77 -11.88 5.55
N ASP A 357 28.39 -10.71 5.41
CA ASP A 357 29.47 -10.23 6.25
C ASP A 357 28.92 -9.37 7.38
N ILE A 358 28.96 -9.91 8.61
CA ILE A 358 28.51 -9.22 9.83
C ILE A 358 29.18 -7.87 10.05
N THR A 359 30.40 -7.65 9.54
CA THR A 359 31.08 -6.35 9.69
C THR A 359 30.30 -5.25 8.97
N ARG A 360 29.65 -5.54 7.84
CA ARG A 360 28.80 -4.58 7.11
C ARG A 360 27.59 -4.12 7.92
N HIS A 361 26.99 -5.03 8.70
CA HIS A 361 25.86 -4.71 9.58
C HIS A 361 26.27 -3.80 10.74
N ILE A 362 27.55 -3.82 11.13
CA ILE A 362 28.10 -2.98 12.20
C ILE A 362 28.56 -1.64 11.64
N ASP A 363 29.28 -1.66 10.52
CA ASP A 363 29.83 -0.46 9.87
C ASP A 363 28.74 0.56 9.55
N ILE A 364 27.55 0.12 9.13
CA ILE A 364 26.41 1.01 8.84
C ILE A 364 25.93 1.80 10.07
N LEU A 365 26.16 1.30 11.30
CA LEU A 365 25.84 2.05 12.53
C LEU A 365 26.80 3.23 12.77
N HIS A 366 27.99 3.21 12.16
CA HIS A 366 28.95 4.30 12.23
C HIS A 366 28.73 5.37 11.16
N GLU A 367 27.82 5.12 10.20
CA GLU A 367 27.45 6.09 9.18
C GLU A 367 26.39 7.10 9.67
N ASP A 368 26.37 8.27 9.05
CA ASP A 368 25.33 9.27 9.29
C ASP A 368 24.02 8.86 8.61
N THR A 369 23.09 8.34 9.39
CA THR A 369 21.76 7.89 8.95
C THR A 369 20.67 8.98 9.07
N SER A 370 21.03 10.25 9.29
CA SER A 370 20.07 11.34 9.54
C SER A 370 19.01 11.55 8.44
N ALA A 371 19.29 11.15 7.20
CA ALA A 371 18.31 11.13 6.11
C ALA A 371 17.14 10.16 6.37
N LEU A 372 17.36 9.10 7.14
CA LEU A 372 16.35 8.15 7.61
C LEU A 372 16.43 8.03 9.14
N PRO A 373 15.82 8.97 9.89
CA PRO A 373 16.11 9.16 11.33
C PRO A 373 15.87 7.96 12.24
N PHE A 374 15.04 7.00 11.83
CA PHE A 374 14.74 5.80 12.62
C PHE A 374 15.64 4.60 12.28
N ALA A 375 16.41 4.67 11.19
CA ALA A 375 17.21 3.56 10.70
C ALA A 375 18.28 3.12 11.71
N HIS A 376 18.99 4.05 12.35
CA HIS A 376 20.04 3.70 13.33
C HIS A 376 19.48 2.85 14.47
N ALA A 377 18.41 3.31 15.13
CA ALA A 377 17.80 2.59 16.25
C ALA A 377 17.24 1.23 15.83
N ALA A 378 16.64 1.13 14.63
CA ALA A 378 16.20 -0.13 14.05
C ALA A 378 17.38 -1.10 13.84
N LEU A 379 18.49 -0.64 13.26
CA LEU A 379 19.67 -1.47 13.00
C LEU A 379 20.38 -1.90 14.30
N GLU A 380 20.41 -1.05 15.32
CA GLU A 380 20.88 -1.46 16.65
C GLU A 380 20.03 -2.60 17.24
N LEU A 381 18.71 -2.49 17.10
CA LEU A 381 17.80 -3.56 17.50
C LEU A 381 18.00 -4.81 16.66
N HIS A 382 18.30 -4.69 15.36
CA HIS A 382 18.64 -5.85 14.54
C HIS A 382 19.84 -6.61 15.12
N LEU A 383 20.92 -5.92 15.49
CA LEU A 383 22.11 -6.56 16.06
C LEU A 383 21.83 -7.20 17.42
N SER A 384 20.92 -6.64 18.22
CA SER A 384 20.49 -7.25 19.50
C SER A 384 19.79 -8.61 19.33
N ARG A 385 19.34 -8.97 18.12
CA ARG A 385 18.79 -10.30 17.82
C ARG A 385 19.86 -11.38 17.65
N LEU A 386 21.13 -10.98 17.52
CA LEU A 386 22.24 -11.92 17.34
C LEU A 386 22.60 -12.61 18.68
N PRO A 387 23.20 -13.81 18.64
CA PRO A 387 23.58 -14.54 19.85
C PRO A 387 24.48 -13.74 20.79
N SER A 388 24.01 -13.51 22.02
CA SER A 388 24.73 -12.71 22.99
C SER A 388 25.96 -13.40 23.58
N THR A 389 26.92 -12.62 24.06
CA THR A 389 28.08 -13.12 24.85
C THR A 389 27.70 -13.72 26.18
N ALA A 390 26.54 -13.34 26.74
CA ALA A 390 26.11 -13.76 28.07
C ALA A 390 25.67 -15.24 28.09
N ASN A 391 24.83 -15.64 27.12
CA ASN A 391 24.22 -16.97 27.12
C ASN A 391 23.79 -17.46 25.73
N GLY A 392 24.26 -16.81 24.66
CA GLY A 392 23.96 -17.18 23.27
C GLY A 392 22.55 -16.82 22.82
N LEU A 393 21.71 -16.18 23.64
CA LEU A 393 20.36 -15.77 23.25
C LEU A 393 20.36 -14.41 22.55
N GLY A 394 19.46 -14.25 21.59
CA GLY A 394 19.06 -12.95 21.07
C GLY A 394 18.06 -12.26 22.02
N ILE A 395 17.80 -10.98 21.78
CA ILE A 395 16.96 -10.16 22.66
C ILE A 395 15.53 -10.70 22.84
N VAL A 396 14.95 -11.34 21.82
CA VAL A 396 13.57 -11.85 21.87
C VAL A 396 13.48 -13.03 22.82
N GLU A 397 14.38 -14.00 22.69
CA GLU A 397 14.47 -15.17 23.58
C GLU A 397 14.82 -14.73 24.99
N GLN A 398 15.82 -13.86 25.16
CA GLN A 398 16.23 -13.34 26.47
C GLN A 398 15.07 -12.65 27.20
N THR A 399 14.37 -11.73 26.53
CA THR A 399 13.23 -11.01 27.09
C THR A 399 12.08 -11.96 27.44
N THR A 400 11.86 -13.00 26.62
CA THR A 400 10.83 -14.02 26.88
C THR A 400 11.12 -14.75 28.19
N LEU A 401 12.35 -15.20 28.39
CA LEU A 401 12.77 -15.93 29.59
C LEU A 401 12.66 -15.06 30.86
N GLU A 402 13.06 -13.80 30.78
CA GLU A 402 12.93 -12.84 31.88
C GLU A 402 11.47 -12.58 32.27
N LEU A 403 10.57 -12.44 31.30
CA LEU A 403 9.14 -12.27 31.55
C LEU A 403 8.54 -13.49 32.27
N ILE A 404 8.98 -14.70 31.91
CA ILE A 404 8.55 -15.93 32.58
C ILE A 404 9.04 -15.96 34.03
N GLN A 405 10.29 -15.54 34.30
CA GLN A 405 10.78 -15.40 35.68
C GLN A 405 9.97 -14.39 36.51
N GLN A 406 9.40 -13.39 35.84
CA GLN A 406 8.52 -12.39 36.46
C GLN A 406 7.06 -12.85 36.57
N GLY A 407 6.76 -14.09 36.20
CA GLY A 407 5.45 -14.73 36.35
C GLY A 407 4.53 -14.62 35.14
N VAL A 408 4.99 -14.08 34.00
CA VAL A 408 4.22 -14.07 32.76
C VAL A 408 4.29 -15.45 32.13
N ASN A 409 3.20 -16.20 32.16
CA ASN A 409 3.22 -17.64 31.89
C ASN A 409 2.24 -18.09 30.80
N THR A 410 1.65 -17.18 30.03
CA THR A 410 0.79 -17.53 28.89
C THR A 410 1.38 -17.01 27.59
N PRO A 411 1.27 -17.75 26.46
CA PRO A 411 1.83 -17.33 25.18
C PRO A 411 1.33 -15.95 24.73
N GLN A 412 0.05 -15.66 24.91
CA GLN A 412 -0.56 -14.40 24.48
C GLN A 412 -0.11 -13.20 25.32
N GLU A 413 0.03 -13.37 26.65
CA GLU A 413 0.54 -12.29 27.50
C GLU A 413 2.05 -12.09 27.28
N LEU A 414 2.82 -13.16 27.02
CA LEU A 414 4.21 -13.04 26.60
C LEU A 414 4.34 -12.20 25.33
N PHE A 415 3.60 -12.54 24.27
CA PHE A 415 3.62 -11.79 23.01
C PHE A 415 3.33 -10.30 23.23
N LYS A 416 2.26 -10.01 23.99
CA LYS A 416 1.85 -8.65 24.32
C LYS A 416 2.91 -7.90 25.09
N GLN A 417 3.54 -8.49 26.11
CA GLN A 417 4.55 -7.81 26.91
C GLN A 417 5.88 -7.64 26.19
N ILE A 418 6.26 -8.59 25.35
CA ILE A 418 7.43 -8.47 24.47
C ILE A 418 7.21 -7.30 23.50
N GLY A 419 6.06 -7.24 22.83
CA GLY A 419 5.70 -6.11 21.98
C GLY A 419 5.62 -4.76 22.71
N ASN A 420 5.57 -4.74 24.05
CA ASN A 420 5.70 -3.51 24.84
C ASN A 420 7.16 -3.16 25.15
N ARG A 421 7.99 -4.16 25.48
CA ARG A 421 9.38 -3.95 25.92
C ARG A 421 10.33 -3.67 24.77
N ILE A 422 10.13 -4.36 23.65
CA ILE A 422 10.97 -4.28 22.46
C ILE A 422 10.12 -3.88 21.24
N SER A 423 9.28 -2.85 21.41
CA SER A 423 8.36 -2.38 20.37
C SER A 423 9.06 -1.99 19.06
N GLY A 424 10.29 -1.51 19.14
CA GLY A 424 11.08 -1.11 17.97
C GLY A 424 11.50 -2.26 17.04
N LEU A 425 11.19 -3.52 17.34
CA LEU A 425 11.41 -4.63 16.40
C LEU A 425 10.31 -4.77 15.34
N GLY A 426 9.09 -4.28 15.61
CA GLY A 426 7.94 -4.58 14.75
C GLY A 426 7.60 -6.09 14.75
N LEU A 427 7.85 -6.78 15.87
CA LEU A 427 7.73 -8.23 15.99
C LEU A 427 6.29 -8.72 15.71
N GLY A 428 6.12 -9.44 14.60
CA GLY A 428 4.86 -10.08 14.23
C GLY A 428 4.54 -11.31 15.08
N ASP A 429 3.27 -11.70 15.09
CA ASP A 429 2.80 -12.87 15.84
C ASP A 429 3.38 -14.18 15.30
N LEU A 430 3.42 -14.37 13.97
CA LEU A 430 4.01 -15.54 13.33
C LEU A 430 5.49 -15.72 13.72
N GLU A 431 6.27 -14.65 13.72
CA GLU A 431 7.67 -14.69 14.15
C GLU A 431 7.76 -15.07 15.62
N PHE A 432 6.95 -14.45 16.48
CA PHE A 432 6.96 -14.77 17.91
C PHE A 432 6.57 -16.23 18.18
N TRP A 433 5.55 -16.76 17.51
CA TRP A 433 5.16 -18.17 17.63
C TRP A 433 6.25 -19.11 17.15
N TYR A 434 6.98 -18.75 16.09
CA TYR A 434 8.17 -19.49 15.66
C TYR A 434 9.26 -19.50 16.74
N ARG A 435 9.58 -18.34 17.35
CA ARG A 435 10.55 -18.28 18.46
C ARG A 435 10.12 -19.14 19.64
N LEU A 436 8.85 -19.06 20.03
CA LEU A 436 8.29 -19.83 21.14
C LEU A 436 8.37 -21.34 20.85
N ARG A 437 8.09 -21.77 19.61
CA ARG A 437 8.28 -23.16 19.15
C ARG A 437 9.74 -23.57 19.30
N ASN A 438 10.66 -22.81 18.71
CA ASN A 438 12.10 -23.09 18.72
C ASN A 438 12.66 -23.25 20.14
N MET A 439 12.21 -22.40 21.07
CA MET A 439 12.59 -22.46 22.48
C MET A 439 11.97 -23.66 23.24
N SER A 440 10.93 -24.30 22.72
CA SER A 440 10.27 -25.45 23.34
C SER A 440 10.71 -26.82 22.78
N GLU A 441 11.53 -26.83 21.74
CA GLU A 441 11.97 -28.05 21.06
C GLU A 441 13.00 -28.85 21.87
N GLN A 442 12.72 -30.14 22.05
CA GLN A 442 13.60 -31.09 22.72
C GLN A 442 14.77 -31.52 21.81
N PRO A 443 15.93 -31.93 22.36
CA PRO A 443 16.23 -32.14 23.79
C PRO A 443 16.77 -30.90 24.53
N HIS A 444 16.92 -29.76 23.84
CA HIS A 444 17.57 -28.56 24.37
C HIS A 444 16.59 -27.41 24.62
N ALA A 445 15.34 -27.75 24.96
CA ALA A 445 14.27 -26.79 25.16
C ALA A 445 14.60 -25.84 26.31
N LEU A 446 14.48 -24.52 26.10
CA LEU A 446 14.49 -23.50 27.15
C LEU A 446 13.15 -23.47 27.90
N LEU A 447 12.07 -23.85 27.22
CA LEU A 447 10.70 -23.71 27.69
C LEU A 447 9.96 -25.04 27.72
N GLU A 448 9.11 -25.19 28.72
CA GLU A 448 8.10 -26.25 28.80
C GLU A 448 6.73 -25.61 28.59
N ILE A 449 5.95 -26.15 27.66
CA ILE A 449 4.58 -25.68 27.38
C ILE A 449 3.61 -26.80 27.77
N GLN A 450 2.83 -26.55 28.81
CA GLN A 450 1.76 -27.44 29.26
C GLN A 450 0.42 -26.96 28.69
N GLY A 451 -0.53 -27.87 28.49
CA GLY A 451 -1.83 -27.57 27.91
C GLY A 451 -1.91 -27.85 26.40
N ARG A 452 -3.10 -27.69 25.83
CA ARG A 452 -3.36 -28.07 24.43
C ARG A 452 -2.93 -26.93 23.52
N HIS A 453 -1.94 -27.19 22.67
CA HIS A 453 -1.42 -26.21 21.73
C HIS A 453 -1.08 -26.79 20.38
N SER A 454 -0.99 -25.91 19.40
CA SER A 454 -0.33 -26.14 18.13
C SER A 454 0.35 -24.85 17.69
N PHE A 455 1.53 -24.99 17.12
CA PHE A 455 2.18 -23.91 16.38
C PHE A 455 1.71 -23.92 14.91
N SER A 456 2.14 -22.91 14.15
CA SER A 456 1.94 -22.89 12.70
C SER A 456 2.56 -24.13 12.08
N ASP A 457 1.78 -24.83 11.25
CA ASP A 457 2.20 -25.99 10.49
C ASP A 457 1.67 -25.84 9.06
N HIS A 458 2.59 -25.66 8.12
CA HIS A 458 2.27 -25.48 6.70
C HIS A 458 1.62 -26.74 6.09
N GLN A 459 2.01 -27.93 6.54
CA GLN A 459 1.47 -29.19 6.02
C GLN A 459 0.01 -29.39 6.43
N LYS A 460 -0.38 -28.83 7.59
CA LYS A 460 -1.73 -28.98 8.16
C LYS A 460 -2.60 -27.73 8.01
N LYS A 461 -2.05 -26.62 7.49
CA LYS A 461 -2.71 -25.30 7.41
C LYS A 461 -3.39 -24.89 8.73
N THR A 462 -2.75 -25.20 9.85
CA THR A 462 -3.31 -24.94 11.18
C THR A 462 -2.90 -23.57 11.68
N THR A 463 -3.88 -22.76 12.09
CA THR A 463 -3.64 -21.54 12.86
C THR A 463 -3.11 -21.90 14.25
N PRO A 464 -2.08 -21.20 14.77
CA PRO A 464 -1.62 -21.39 16.13
C PRO A 464 -2.76 -21.25 17.13
N PHE A 465 -2.79 -22.15 18.11
CA PHE A 465 -3.71 -22.05 19.23
C PHE A 465 -3.00 -22.47 20.52
N PHE A 466 -3.37 -21.82 21.62
CA PHE A 466 -2.79 -22.04 22.94
C PHE A 466 -3.92 -22.05 23.97
N ASP A 467 -4.58 -23.20 24.11
CA ASP A 467 -5.73 -23.38 24.99
C ASP A 467 -5.26 -23.86 26.37
N GLN A 468 -5.56 -23.04 27.39
CA GLN A 468 -5.14 -23.26 28.77
C GLN A 468 -3.63 -23.51 28.90
N CYS A 469 -2.84 -22.87 28.03
CA CYS A 469 -1.40 -23.08 28.00
C CYS A 469 -0.70 -22.33 29.12
N VAL A 470 0.20 -23.06 29.79
CA VAL A 470 1.14 -22.49 30.75
C VAL A 470 2.55 -22.75 30.24
N VAL A 471 3.33 -21.68 30.13
CA VAL A 471 4.73 -21.68 29.74
C VAL A 471 5.58 -21.52 31.00
N ALA A 472 6.57 -22.40 31.17
CA ALA A 472 7.53 -22.35 32.24
C ALA A 472 8.96 -22.54 31.70
N LEU A 473 9.96 -22.10 32.46
CA LEU A 473 11.35 -22.42 32.14
C LEU A 473 11.61 -23.90 32.40
N SER A 474 12.29 -24.56 31.47
CA SER A 474 12.88 -25.89 31.69
C SER A 474 14.11 -25.78 32.62
N GLU A 475 14.76 -26.90 32.92
CA GLU A 475 16.08 -26.88 33.58
C GLU A 475 17.13 -26.15 32.73
N VAL A 476 17.18 -26.43 31.43
CA VAL A 476 18.08 -25.73 30.50
C VAL A 476 17.79 -24.24 30.52
N GLY A 477 16.52 -23.84 30.42
CA GLY A 477 16.11 -22.43 30.46
C GLY A 477 16.53 -21.72 31.74
N ARG A 478 16.33 -22.35 32.91
CA ARG A 478 16.78 -21.77 34.20
C ARG A 478 18.30 -21.58 34.23
N ASN A 479 19.06 -22.56 33.74
CA ASN A 479 20.52 -22.50 33.70
C ASN A 479 21.04 -21.46 32.69
N THR A 480 20.37 -21.30 31.53
CA THR A 480 20.70 -20.29 30.53
C THR A 480 20.49 -18.87 31.05
N VAL A 481 19.38 -18.59 31.74
CA VAL A 481 19.16 -17.26 32.36
C VAL A 481 20.16 -16.98 33.48
N ALA A 482 20.56 -18.01 34.22
CA ALA A 482 21.58 -17.89 35.25
C ALA A 482 23.02 -17.72 34.69
N GLY A 483 23.20 -17.70 33.36
CA GLY A 483 24.51 -17.60 32.71
C GLY A 483 25.36 -18.87 32.82
N VAL A 484 24.76 -19.99 33.23
CA VAL A 484 25.45 -21.29 33.36
C VAL A 484 25.59 -21.97 32.00
N HIS A 485 24.60 -21.78 31.12
CA HIS A 485 24.55 -22.40 29.79
C HIS A 485 24.58 -21.34 28.69
N ASP A 486 25.36 -21.61 27.64
CA ASP A 486 25.26 -20.94 26.34
C ASP A 486 24.37 -21.80 25.43
N TRP A 487 23.22 -21.26 25.03
CA TRP A 487 22.23 -22.04 24.28
C TRP A 487 22.71 -22.38 22.86
N VAL A 488 23.50 -21.52 22.23
CA VAL A 488 24.09 -21.79 20.90
C VAL A 488 25.10 -22.93 21.01
N LYS A 489 25.90 -23.00 22.08
CA LYS A 489 26.83 -24.13 22.27
C LYS A 489 26.11 -25.47 22.50
N ILE A 490 24.92 -25.44 23.09
CA ILE A 490 24.16 -26.66 23.43
C ILE A 490 23.28 -27.12 22.27
N LYS A 491 22.49 -26.21 21.68
CA LYS A 491 21.52 -26.51 20.61
C LYS A 491 22.10 -26.34 19.21
N GLY A 492 23.08 -25.45 19.04
CA GLY A 492 23.40 -24.84 17.76
C GLY A 492 22.37 -23.76 17.38
N ILE A 493 22.68 -22.98 16.34
CA ILE A 493 21.77 -22.04 15.71
C ILE A 493 21.53 -22.42 14.24
N ASP A 494 20.33 -22.21 13.71
CA ASP A 494 20.02 -22.21 12.26
C ASP A 494 19.01 -21.10 12.00
N GLU A 495 19.50 -19.87 12.05
CA GLU A 495 18.69 -18.66 11.98
C GLU A 495 19.21 -17.77 10.86
N CYS A 496 18.30 -17.11 10.15
CA CYS A 496 18.67 -16.19 9.10
C CYS A 496 18.02 -14.83 9.32
N TYR A 497 18.86 -13.79 9.31
CA TYR A 497 18.48 -12.40 9.46
C TYR A 497 19.09 -11.60 8.33
N GLY A 498 18.31 -11.37 7.28
CA GLY A 498 18.82 -10.67 6.11
C GLY A 498 19.84 -11.52 5.35
N GLY A 499 21.03 -10.99 5.11
CA GLY A 499 22.14 -11.72 4.50
C GLY A 499 22.87 -12.67 5.46
N LEU A 500 22.67 -12.53 6.78
CA LEU A 500 23.36 -13.33 7.78
C LEU A 500 22.67 -14.67 7.95
N TRP A 501 23.37 -15.75 7.56
CA TRP A 501 22.97 -17.10 7.91
C TRP A 501 23.83 -17.62 9.05
N LEU A 502 23.22 -17.73 10.23
CA LEU A 502 23.86 -18.19 11.45
C LEU A 502 23.64 -19.70 11.58
N GLN A 503 24.72 -20.49 11.48
CA GLN A 503 24.64 -21.95 11.51
C GLN A 503 25.64 -22.58 12.48
N GLY A 504 25.18 -23.57 13.24
CA GLY A 504 26.01 -24.39 14.12
C GLY A 504 26.47 -23.64 15.37
N ASP A 505 27.76 -23.78 15.71
CA ASP A 505 28.40 -22.96 16.75
C ASP A 505 29.18 -21.83 16.07
N LEU A 506 28.87 -20.59 16.44
CA LEU A 506 29.51 -19.41 15.85
C LEU A 506 30.82 -19.12 16.56
N ALA A 507 31.85 -18.70 15.82
CA ALA A 507 33.14 -18.28 16.36
C ALA A 507 33.11 -16.88 17.03
N TRP A 508 31.93 -16.25 17.08
CA TRP A 508 31.72 -14.94 17.66
C TRP A 508 30.35 -14.85 18.34
N ARG A 509 30.21 -13.85 19.20
CA ARG A 509 28.96 -13.46 19.88
C ARG A 509 28.83 -11.94 19.84
N TRP A 510 27.60 -11.45 19.97
CA TRP A 510 27.29 -10.03 20.06
C TRP A 510 27.31 -9.57 21.53
N ASP A 511 28.15 -8.58 21.83
CA ASP A 511 28.14 -7.89 23.11
C ASP A 511 27.15 -6.72 23.01
N SER A 512 25.97 -6.88 23.63
CA SER A 512 24.91 -5.88 23.59
C SER A 512 25.24 -4.62 24.40
N GLU A 513 26.08 -4.73 25.43
CA GLU A 513 26.50 -3.57 26.24
C GLU A 513 27.58 -2.78 25.51
N GLY A 514 28.59 -3.47 24.99
CA GLY A 514 29.70 -2.87 24.24
C GLY A 514 29.39 -2.54 22.78
N LYS A 515 28.25 -3.01 22.25
CA LYS A 515 27.83 -2.88 20.83
C LYS A 515 28.91 -3.35 19.85
N GLN A 516 29.48 -4.53 20.10
CA GLN A 516 30.62 -5.06 19.36
C GLN A 516 30.58 -6.58 19.23
N LEU A 517 31.37 -7.12 18.30
CA LEU A 517 31.62 -8.56 18.22
C LEU A 517 32.71 -8.99 19.19
N VAL A 518 32.48 -10.12 19.84
CA VAL A 518 33.46 -10.80 20.68
C VAL A 518 33.69 -12.19 20.11
N TYR A 519 34.92 -12.49 19.73
CA TYR A 519 35.30 -13.81 19.24
C TYR A 519 35.47 -14.77 20.42
N THR A 520 34.91 -15.97 20.29
CA THR A 520 34.78 -16.96 21.37
C THR A 520 35.73 -18.14 21.25
#